data_AF-A0AAD2UEQ8-F1
#
_entry.id   AF-A0AAD2UEQ8-F1
#
_cell.length_a   1.000
_cell.length_b   1.000
_cell.length_c   1.000
_cell.angle_alpha   90.00
_cell.angle_beta   90.00
_cell.angle_gamma   90.00
#
_symmetry.space_group_name_H-M   'P 1'
#
loop_
_entity.id
_entity.type
_entity.pdbx_description
1 polymer ?
#
loop_
_entity_poly.entity_id
_entity_poly.type
_entity_poly.pdbx_seq_one_letter_code
_entity_poly.pdbx_strand_id
1 'polypeptide(L)'
;MRISLKKSGMLKLGLSLVAMTVAASVQAKTLVYCSEGSPEGFNPQLFTSGTTYDASSVPLYNRLVEFKIGTTEVIPGLAEKWEVSEDGKTYTFHLRKGVKWHDNKEFKPTRELNADDVVFSFDRQKNAQNPYHKVSGGSYEYFEGMGLPELISEVKKVDDNTVQFVLTRPEAPFLADLAMDFASILSKEYADAMMKAGTPEKLDLNPIGTGPFQLQQYQKDSRIRYKAFDGYWGTKPQIDTLVFSITPDASVRYAKLQKNECQVMPYPNPADIARMKQDKSINLMEMPGLNVGYLSYNVQKKPLDDVKVRQALTYAVNKDAIIKAVYQGAGVSAKNLIPPTMWGYNDDVQDYTYDPEKAKALLKEAGLEKGFSIDLWAMPVQRPYNPNARRMAEMIQADWAKVGVQAKIVTYEWGEYLKRAKDGEHQTVMMGWTGDNGDPDNFFATLFSCAASEQGSNYSKWCYKPFEDLIQPARATDDHNKRVELYKQAQVVMHDQAPALIIAHSTVFEPVRKEVKGYVVDPLGKHHFENVSIE
;
A
#
# COMPACT_ATOMS: atom_id res chain seq x y z
N MET A 1 83.36 44.47 -35.07
CA MET A 1 83.79 43.10 -34.74
C MET A 1 82.85 42.57 -33.65
N ARG A 2 82.06 41.54 -33.98
CA ARG A 2 81.37 40.52 -33.14
C ARG A 2 80.79 40.85 -31.72
N ILE A 3 79.45 40.72 -31.61
CA ILE A 3 78.65 39.72 -30.81
C ILE A 3 78.55 39.81 -29.25
N SER A 4 77.28 39.78 -28.75
CA SER A 4 76.72 39.08 -27.54
C SER A 4 76.95 39.63 -26.12
N LEU A 5 76.08 39.50 -25.08
CA LEU A 5 74.64 39.26 -24.81
C LEU A 5 74.44 39.29 -23.26
N LYS A 6 73.23 39.69 -22.79
CA LYS A 6 72.40 39.21 -21.63
C LYS A 6 72.98 39.25 -20.18
N LYS A 7 72.36 39.97 -19.23
CA LYS A 7 71.11 39.80 -18.43
C LYS A 7 71.43 39.33 -16.99
N SER A 8 70.94 40.04 -15.98
CA SER A 8 69.95 39.52 -15.00
C SER A 8 69.53 40.63 -14.03
N GLY A 9 68.23 40.92 -13.95
CA GLY A 9 67.62 41.86 -13.01
C GLY A 9 66.87 41.09 -11.92
N MET A 10 67.08 41.50 -10.66
CA MET A 10 66.44 40.94 -9.47
C MET A 10 64.98 41.37 -9.36
N LEU A 11 64.12 40.39 -9.08
CA LEU A 11 62.66 40.46 -9.04
C LEU A 11 62.18 40.97 -7.67
N LYS A 12 61.24 41.92 -7.66
CA LYS A 12 60.48 42.36 -6.47
C LYS A 12 59.43 41.32 -6.11
N LEU A 13 59.40 40.87 -4.84
CA LEU A 13 58.34 40.04 -4.28
C LEU A 13 57.20 40.93 -3.77
N GLY A 14 56.01 40.77 -4.35
CA GLY A 14 54.76 41.37 -3.84
C GLY A 14 54.01 40.38 -2.95
N LEU A 15 53.55 40.85 -1.79
CA LEU A 15 52.57 40.17 -0.95
C LEU A 15 51.19 40.22 -1.64
N SER A 16 50.67 39.07 -2.05
CA SER A 16 49.24 38.90 -2.36
C SER A 16 48.61 38.04 -1.27
N LEU A 17 47.72 38.65 -0.49
CA LEU A 17 46.82 37.97 0.43
C LEU A 17 45.79 37.19 -0.41
N VAL A 18 45.91 35.86 -0.47
CA VAL A 18 44.87 34.99 -1.04
C VAL A 18 43.84 34.73 0.06
N ALA A 19 42.68 35.36 -0.04
CA ALA A 19 41.51 34.95 0.72
C ALA A 19 41.04 33.59 0.18
N MET A 20 41.32 32.51 0.92
CA MET A 20 40.68 31.21 0.69
C MET A 20 39.21 31.31 1.11
N THR A 21 38.33 31.60 0.16
CA THR A 21 36.91 31.28 0.29
C THR A 21 36.79 29.76 0.26
N VAL A 22 36.56 29.15 1.43
CA VAL A 22 36.10 27.76 1.53
C VAL A 22 34.69 27.74 0.95
N ALA A 23 34.59 27.45 -0.34
CA ALA A 23 33.32 27.01 -0.92
C ALA A 23 33.02 25.65 -0.30
N ALA A 24 32.19 25.63 0.75
CA ALA A 24 31.57 24.40 1.20
C ALA A 24 30.80 23.83 0.00
N SER A 25 31.32 22.77 -0.60
CA SER A 25 30.58 21.98 -1.57
C SER A 25 29.34 21.48 -0.87
N VAL A 26 28.18 22.09 -1.14
CA VAL A 26 26.88 21.58 -0.71
C VAL A 26 26.71 20.23 -1.40
N GLN A 27 27.09 19.18 -0.69
CA GLN A 27 26.97 17.81 -1.18
C GLN A 27 25.48 17.48 -1.17
N ALA A 28 24.92 17.17 -2.35
CA ALA A 28 23.49 16.88 -2.49
C ALA A 28 23.09 15.75 -1.54
N LYS A 29 22.07 16.00 -0.70
CA LYS A 29 21.63 15.04 0.32
C LYS A 29 20.87 13.91 -0.36
N THR A 30 21.44 12.71 -0.35
CA THR A 30 20.84 11.51 -0.94
C THR A 30 20.40 10.56 0.18
N LEU A 31 19.13 10.15 0.15
CA LEU A 31 18.63 9.05 0.98
C LEU A 31 18.40 7.82 0.09
N VAL A 32 18.86 6.67 0.57
CA VAL A 32 18.69 5.37 -0.07
C VAL A 32 17.79 4.50 0.80
N TYR A 33 16.64 4.12 0.26
CA TYR A 33 15.70 3.16 0.84
C TYR A 33 15.91 1.78 0.21
N CYS A 34 16.04 0.74 1.02
CA CYS A 34 16.14 -0.64 0.55
C CYS A 34 14.74 -1.25 0.41
N SER A 35 14.05 -1.08 -0.72
CA SER A 35 12.71 -1.64 -0.93
C SER A 35 12.72 -3.18 -1.00
N GLU A 36 11.60 -3.80 -0.62
CA GLU A 36 11.40 -5.25 -0.59
C GLU A 36 11.12 -5.87 -1.96
N GLY A 37 10.78 -5.06 -2.96
CA GLY A 37 10.42 -5.53 -4.29
C GLY A 37 10.39 -4.43 -5.34
N SER A 38 10.10 -4.85 -6.57
CA SER A 38 9.83 -3.95 -7.70
C SER A 38 8.38 -3.48 -7.65
N PRO A 39 8.09 -2.21 -7.99
CA PRO A 39 6.71 -1.77 -8.17
C PRO A 39 6.10 -2.40 -9.44
N GLU A 40 4.78 -2.63 -9.40
CA GLU A 40 4.00 -3.16 -10.52
C GLU A 40 3.87 -2.14 -11.66
N GLY A 41 3.88 -0.85 -11.32
CA GLY A 41 3.84 0.29 -12.24
C GLY A 41 3.92 1.62 -11.49
N PHE A 42 3.54 2.73 -12.14
CA PHE A 42 3.61 4.06 -11.53
C PHE A 42 2.28 4.82 -11.48
N ASN A 43 1.18 4.23 -11.97
CA ASN A 43 -0.15 4.76 -11.73
C ASN A 43 -0.83 4.00 -10.58
N PRO A 44 -1.04 4.63 -9.41
CA PRO A 44 -1.63 3.97 -8.24
C PRO A 44 -3.10 3.54 -8.43
N GLN A 45 -3.80 4.05 -9.45
CA GLN A 45 -5.18 3.66 -9.75
C GLN A 45 -5.31 2.19 -10.21
N LEU A 46 -4.23 1.59 -10.70
CA LEU A 46 -4.23 0.29 -11.37
C LEU A 46 -3.77 -0.88 -10.48
N PHE A 47 -3.28 -0.58 -9.27
CA PHE A 47 -2.59 -1.54 -8.41
C PHE A 47 -3.03 -1.40 -6.97
N THR A 48 -2.67 -2.39 -6.14
CA THR A 48 -3.07 -2.43 -4.72
C THR A 48 -1.91 -2.61 -3.74
N SER A 49 -0.72 -2.96 -4.21
CA SER A 49 0.38 -3.26 -3.29
C SER A 49 1.08 -2.02 -2.75
N GLY A 50 1.39 -2.03 -1.45
CA GLY A 50 2.22 -1.00 -0.83
C GLY A 50 3.58 -0.82 -1.50
N THR A 51 4.16 -1.89 -2.07
CA THR A 51 5.41 -1.83 -2.85
C THR A 51 5.31 -0.85 -4.02
N THR A 52 4.17 -0.86 -4.70
CA THR A 52 3.87 0.07 -5.80
C THR A 52 3.58 1.47 -5.28
N TYR A 53 2.79 1.60 -4.21
CA TYR A 53 2.42 2.89 -3.64
C TYR A 53 3.62 3.68 -3.09
N ASP A 54 4.53 3.03 -2.36
CA ASP A 54 5.79 3.63 -1.88
C ASP A 54 6.65 4.18 -3.03
N ALA A 55 6.54 3.59 -4.22
CA ALA A 55 7.29 4.00 -5.41
C ALA A 55 6.52 4.96 -6.34
N SER A 56 5.22 5.16 -6.12
CA SER A 56 4.33 5.91 -7.00
C SER A 56 3.54 6.99 -6.26
N SER A 57 2.35 6.69 -5.75
CA SER A 57 1.44 7.62 -5.07
C SER A 57 2.16 8.48 -4.03
N VAL A 58 2.90 7.85 -3.11
CA VAL A 58 3.56 8.51 -1.99
C VAL A 58 4.59 9.55 -2.45
N PRO A 59 5.59 9.21 -3.29
CA PRO A 59 6.58 10.20 -3.71
C PRO A 59 6.10 11.16 -4.81
N LEU A 60 5.21 10.72 -5.72
CA LEU A 60 4.96 11.42 -6.99
C LEU A 60 3.65 12.20 -7.04
N TYR A 61 2.65 11.79 -6.28
CA TYR A 61 1.29 12.31 -6.42
C TYR A 61 0.79 13.00 -5.15
N ASN A 62 -0.38 13.63 -5.27
CA ASN A 62 -1.18 14.08 -4.14
C ASN A 62 -2.64 13.72 -4.38
N ARG A 63 -3.38 13.71 -3.28
CA ARG A 63 -4.83 13.51 -3.21
C ARG A 63 -5.54 14.83 -2.88
N LEU A 64 -6.87 14.84 -2.98
CA LEU A 64 -7.67 16.01 -2.58
C LEU A 64 -7.45 16.34 -1.10
N VAL A 65 -7.45 15.31 -0.27
CA VAL A 65 -7.12 15.35 1.15
C VAL A 65 -6.05 14.31 1.43
N GLU A 66 -5.27 14.49 2.47
CA GLU A 66 -4.15 13.60 2.82
C GLU A 66 -4.33 13.12 4.27
N PHE A 67 -3.60 12.08 4.67
CA PHE A 67 -3.46 11.77 6.10
C PHE A 67 -2.25 12.50 6.67
N LYS A 68 -2.39 13.01 7.90
CA LYS A 68 -1.23 13.48 8.65
C LYS A 68 -0.34 12.28 8.99
N ILE A 69 0.91 12.32 8.52
CA ILE A 69 1.89 11.23 8.67
C ILE A 69 1.94 10.71 10.12
N GLY A 70 1.83 9.39 10.28
CA GLY A 70 1.81 8.71 11.58
C GLY A 70 0.42 8.64 12.23
N THR A 71 -0.63 9.09 11.55
CA THR A 71 -2.01 9.10 12.05
C THR A 71 -3.01 8.75 10.94
N THR A 72 -4.28 8.60 11.32
CA THR A 72 -5.42 8.47 10.39
C THR A 72 -6.25 9.75 10.33
N GLU A 73 -5.67 10.89 10.74
CA GLU A 73 -6.32 12.21 10.72
C GLU A 73 -6.27 12.79 9.30
N VAL A 74 -7.43 13.03 8.70
CA VAL A 74 -7.53 13.65 7.38
C VAL A 74 -7.21 15.14 7.48
N ILE A 75 -6.30 15.61 6.63
CA ILE A 75 -5.85 17.00 6.50
C ILE A 75 -6.01 17.51 5.07
N PRO A 76 -6.04 18.84 4.85
CA PRO A 76 -6.05 19.43 3.52
C PRO A 76 -4.85 19.00 2.65
N GLY A 77 -5.14 18.52 1.45
CA GLY A 77 -4.16 18.18 0.42
C GLY A 77 -4.19 19.19 -0.72
N LEU A 78 -4.55 18.69 -1.93
CA LEU A 78 -4.83 19.53 -3.10
C LEU A 78 -6.11 20.36 -2.94
N ALA A 79 -7.05 19.92 -2.11
CA ALA A 79 -8.16 20.76 -1.65
C ALA A 79 -7.71 21.51 -0.40
N GLU A 80 -7.88 22.84 -0.39
CA GLU A 80 -7.55 23.67 0.78
C GLU A 80 -8.59 23.57 1.89
N LYS A 81 -9.84 23.26 1.52
CA LYS A 81 -11.00 23.03 2.39
C LYS A 81 -12.10 22.30 1.61
N TRP A 82 -13.11 21.82 2.35
CA TRP A 82 -14.29 21.19 1.78
C TRP A 82 -15.52 21.42 2.64
N GLU A 83 -16.69 21.25 2.03
CA GLU A 83 -17.99 21.27 2.69
C GLU A 83 -18.76 19.98 2.37
N VAL A 84 -19.56 19.52 3.32
CA VAL A 84 -20.45 18.36 3.16
C VAL A 84 -21.89 18.83 3.36
N SER A 85 -22.80 18.45 2.47
CA SER A 85 -24.23 18.76 2.60
C SER A 85 -24.86 18.07 3.82
N GLU A 86 -25.96 18.63 4.34
CA GLU A 86 -26.68 18.08 5.51
C GLU A 86 -27.13 16.63 5.32
N ASP A 87 -27.44 16.22 4.08
CA ASP A 87 -27.82 14.84 3.75
C ASP A 87 -26.62 13.90 3.56
N GLY A 88 -25.39 14.40 3.68
CA GLY A 88 -24.15 13.62 3.57
C GLY A 88 -23.84 13.11 2.15
N LYS A 89 -24.52 13.61 1.12
CA LYS A 89 -24.41 13.11 -0.27
C LYS A 89 -23.64 14.02 -1.20
N THR A 90 -23.37 15.25 -0.82
CA THR A 90 -22.65 16.21 -1.66
C THR A 90 -21.41 16.70 -0.94
N TYR A 91 -20.25 16.48 -1.57
CA TYR A 91 -18.96 16.94 -1.08
C TYR A 91 -18.40 17.97 -2.05
N THR A 92 -18.22 19.20 -1.59
CA THR A 92 -17.65 20.29 -2.38
C THR A 92 -16.22 20.53 -1.91
N PHE A 93 -15.28 20.48 -2.84
CA PHE A 93 -13.86 20.69 -2.60
C PHE A 93 -13.40 21.97 -3.28
N HIS A 94 -12.74 22.84 -2.52
CA HIS A 94 -12.09 24.03 -3.03
C HIS A 94 -10.61 23.73 -3.24
N LEU A 95 -10.17 23.78 -4.49
CA LEU A 95 -8.82 23.40 -4.91
C LEU A 95 -7.81 24.52 -4.63
N ARG A 96 -6.63 24.12 -4.15
CA ARG A 96 -5.48 24.99 -3.96
C ARG A 96 -5.01 25.56 -5.31
N LYS A 97 -4.74 26.86 -5.33
CA LYS A 97 -4.17 27.57 -6.49
C LYS A 97 -2.63 27.52 -6.43
N GLY A 98 -1.95 27.73 -7.56
CA GLY A 98 -0.49 27.77 -7.59
C GLY A 98 0.18 26.38 -7.61
N VAL A 99 -0.59 25.29 -7.71
CA VAL A 99 -0.05 23.93 -7.66
C VAL A 99 0.51 23.55 -9.03
N LYS A 100 1.83 23.38 -9.08
CA LYS A 100 2.55 23.02 -10.30
C LYS A 100 2.60 21.51 -10.49
N TRP A 101 2.54 21.09 -11.75
CA TRP A 101 2.83 19.72 -12.16
C TRP A 101 4.33 19.53 -12.38
N HIS A 102 4.80 18.30 -12.23
CA HIS A 102 6.12 17.90 -12.71
C HIS A 102 6.24 18.09 -14.23
N ASP A 103 7.47 18.12 -14.72
CA ASP A 103 7.80 18.03 -16.14
C ASP A 103 8.68 16.81 -16.44
N ASN A 104 8.67 16.37 -17.69
CA ASN A 104 9.59 15.36 -18.19
C ASN A 104 10.05 15.71 -19.62
N LYS A 105 10.78 14.79 -20.26
CA LYS A 105 11.31 15.00 -21.62
C LYS A 105 10.23 15.16 -22.69
N GLU A 106 9.03 14.64 -22.43
CA GLU A 106 7.94 14.52 -23.40
C GLU A 106 6.77 15.47 -23.11
N PHE A 107 6.72 16.02 -21.90
CA PHE A 107 5.64 16.89 -21.45
C PHE A 107 6.17 17.99 -20.54
N LYS A 108 5.72 19.22 -20.82
CA LYS A 108 5.92 20.38 -19.97
C LYS A 108 4.55 21.02 -19.74
N PRO A 109 4.08 21.13 -18.49
CA PRO A 109 2.76 21.68 -18.20
C PRO A 109 2.68 23.15 -18.65
N THR A 110 1.54 23.54 -19.23
CA THR A 110 1.27 24.95 -19.59
C THR A 110 0.32 25.62 -18.60
N ARG A 111 -0.32 24.83 -17.74
CA ARG A 111 -1.17 25.31 -16.64
C ARG A 111 -0.87 24.61 -15.33
N GLU A 112 -1.40 25.17 -14.26
CA GLU A 112 -1.39 24.59 -12.91
C GLU A 112 -2.57 23.61 -12.73
N LEU A 113 -2.64 22.95 -11.58
CA LEU A 113 -3.78 22.12 -11.18
C LEU A 113 -5.10 22.88 -11.31
N ASN A 114 -6.13 22.22 -11.85
CA ASN A 114 -7.49 22.73 -11.83
C ASN A 114 -8.51 21.57 -11.71
N ALA A 115 -9.80 21.91 -11.70
CA ALA A 115 -10.89 20.96 -11.58
C ALA A 115 -10.94 19.90 -12.70
N ASP A 116 -10.41 20.19 -13.89
CA ASP A 116 -10.40 19.22 -15.00
C ASP A 116 -9.51 18.01 -14.70
N ASP A 117 -8.43 18.20 -13.92
CA ASP A 117 -7.53 17.12 -13.50
C ASP A 117 -8.22 16.16 -12.52
N VAL A 118 -8.99 16.72 -11.58
CA VAL A 118 -9.75 15.91 -10.61
C VAL A 118 -10.86 15.16 -11.33
N VAL A 119 -11.68 15.85 -12.14
CA VAL A 119 -12.75 15.21 -12.91
C VAL A 119 -12.18 14.10 -13.79
N PHE A 120 -11.06 14.34 -14.49
CA PHE A 120 -10.39 13.31 -15.28
C PHE A 120 -9.98 12.09 -14.47
N SER A 121 -9.37 12.30 -13.30
CA SER A 121 -8.82 11.23 -12.48
C SER A 121 -9.89 10.24 -12.01
N PHE A 122 -11.09 10.73 -11.70
CA PHE A 122 -12.23 9.90 -11.29
C PHE A 122 -13.06 9.39 -12.48
N ASP A 123 -13.26 10.22 -13.52
CA ASP A 123 -13.99 9.83 -14.73
C ASP A 123 -13.26 8.70 -15.47
N ARG A 124 -11.93 8.72 -15.51
CA ARG A 124 -11.13 7.62 -16.08
C ARG A 124 -11.51 6.26 -15.47
N GLN A 125 -11.67 6.20 -14.15
CA GLN A 125 -11.94 4.97 -13.43
C GLN A 125 -13.40 4.55 -13.60
N LYS A 126 -14.33 5.51 -13.47
CA LYS A 126 -15.78 5.25 -13.48
C LYS A 126 -16.38 5.06 -14.88
N ASN A 127 -16.04 5.94 -15.81
CA ASN A 127 -16.74 6.06 -17.08
C ASN A 127 -16.10 5.18 -18.15
N ALA A 128 -16.79 4.10 -18.51
CA ALA A 128 -16.33 3.15 -19.52
C ALA A 128 -16.10 3.78 -20.91
N GLN A 129 -16.68 4.96 -21.18
CA GLN A 129 -16.50 5.71 -22.44
C GLN A 129 -15.30 6.66 -22.40
N ASN A 130 -14.69 6.90 -21.24
CA ASN A 130 -13.48 7.71 -21.16
C ASN A 130 -12.36 7.03 -21.98
N PRO A 131 -11.66 7.75 -22.88
CA PRO A 131 -10.60 7.16 -23.71
C PRO A 131 -9.47 6.48 -22.94
N TYR A 132 -9.22 6.91 -21.70
CA TYR A 132 -8.22 6.32 -20.82
C TYR A 132 -8.73 5.12 -20.01
N HIS A 133 -10.03 4.86 -20.00
CA HIS A 133 -10.60 3.83 -19.14
C HIS A 133 -10.00 2.44 -19.41
N LYS A 134 -9.72 2.09 -20.67
CA LYS A 134 -9.12 0.79 -21.05
C LYS A 134 -7.60 0.82 -21.21
N VAL A 135 -6.97 1.98 -21.07
CA VAL A 135 -5.51 2.11 -21.18
C VAL A 135 -4.86 1.32 -20.05
N SER A 136 -3.78 0.60 -20.38
CA SER A 136 -3.06 -0.29 -19.46
C SER A 136 -3.93 -1.41 -18.85
N GLY A 137 -4.99 -1.81 -19.54
CA GLY A 137 -5.90 -2.88 -19.12
C GLY A 137 -7.11 -2.41 -18.32
N GLY A 138 -7.08 -1.20 -17.74
CA GLY A 138 -8.24 -0.59 -17.09
C GLY A 138 -8.78 -1.38 -15.89
N SER A 139 -7.90 -1.96 -15.08
CA SER A 139 -8.28 -2.67 -13.85
C SER A 139 -8.20 -1.72 -12.66
N TYR A 140 -9.33 -1.14 -12.27
CA TYR A 140 -9.40 -0.15 -11.18
C TYR A 140 -9.82 -0.83 -9.86
N GLU A 141 -8.98 -1.75 -9.39
CA GLU A 141 -9.33 -2.73 -8.35
C GLU A 141 -9.90 -2.11 -7.06
N TYR A 142 -9.30 -1.05 -6.54
CA TYR A 142 -9.84 -0.32 -5.38
C TYR A 142 -11.16 0.37 -5.72
N PHE A 143 -11.21 1.10 -6.83
CA PHE A 143 -12.39 1.87 -7.23
C PHE A 143 -13.62 0.97 -7.39
N GLU A 144 -13.45 -0.14 -8.11
CA GLU A 144 -14.50 -1.15 -8.33
C GLU A 144 -14.82 -1.92 -7.04
N GLY A 145 -13.79 -2.41 -6.34
CA GLY A 145 -13.94 -3.23 -5.13
C GLY A 145 -14.58 -2.50 -3.94
N MET A 146 -14.37 -1.17 -3.83
CA MET A 146 -15.02 -0.33 -2.84
C MET A 146 -16.45 0.06 -3.22
N GLY A 147 -16.92 -0.28 -4.43
CA GLY A 147 -18.27 0.04 -4.92
C GLY A 147 -18.43 1.50 -5.34
N LEU A 148 -17.34 2.21 -5.66
CA LEU A 148 -17.40 3.61 -6.05
C LEU A 148 -18.16 3.89 -7.36
N PRO A 149 -18.21 2.99 -8.37
CA PRO A 149 -19.05 3.20 -9.55
C PRO A 149 -20.54 3.39 -9.23
N GLU A 150 -21.05 2.69 -8.22
CA GLU A 150 -22.44 2.81 -7.76
C GLU A 150 -22.62 3.98 -6.78
N LEU A 151 -21.63 4.22 -5.91
CA LEU A 151 -21.69 5.27 -4.91
C LEU A 151 -21.62 6.67 -5.54
N ILE A 152 -20.62 6.93 -6.38
CA ILE A 152 -20.41 8.26 -6.97
C ILE A 152 -21.38 8.39 -8.13
N SER A 153 -22.38 9.26 -8.00
CA SER A 153 -23.33 9.58 -9.08
C SER A 153 -22.69 10.44 -10.16
N GLU A 154 -21.92 11.46 -9.76
CA GLU A 154 -21.23 12.38 -10.67
C GLU A 154 -20.07 13.10 -9.97
N VAL A 155 -19.09 13.52 -10.76
CA VAL A 155 -18.00 14.40 -10.34
C VAL A 155 -18.06 15.65 -11.22
N LYS A 156 -18.50 16.76 -10.62
CA LYS A 156 -18.79 18.02 -11.31
C LYS A 156 -17.63 18.99 -11.19
N LYS A 157 -17.28 19.62 -12.30
CA LYS A 157 -16.57 20.88 -12.32
C LYS A 157 -17.56 22.01 -12.07
N VAL A 158 -17.55 22.61 -10.88
CA VAL A 158 -18.37 23.80 -10.57
C VAL A 158 -17.74 25.03 -11.21
N ASP A 159 -16.43 25.16 -11.05
CA ASP A 159 -15.55 26.12 -11.73
C ASP A 159 -14.11 25.56 -11.77
N ASP A 160 -13.13 26.32 -12.27
CA ASP A 160 -11.75 25.86 -12.41
C ASP A 160 -11.07 25.46 -11.09
N ASN A 161 -11.53 25.95 -9.94
CA ASN A 161 -10.97 25.65 -8.62
C ASN A 161 -11.99 25.04 -7.66
N THR A 162 -13.15 24.58 -8.14
CA THR A 162 -14.18 23.96 -7.29
C THR A 162 -14.71 22.69 -7.95
N VAL A 163 -14.58 21.58 -7.25
CA VAL A 163 -15.06 20.25 -7.68
C VAL A 163 -16.12 19.77 -6.70
N GLN A 164 -17.18 19.16 -7.21
CA GLN A 164 -18.25 18.62 -6.38
C GLN A 164 -18.47 17.13 -6.69
N PHE A 165 -18.41 16.29 -5.68
CA PHE A 165 -18.84 14.90 -5.74
C PHE A 165 -20.29 14.81 -5.28
N VAL A 166 -21.11 14.12 -6.06
CA VAL A 166 -22.49 13.80 -5.69
C VAL A 166 -22.61 12.29 -5.56
N LEU A 167 -23.06 11.83 -4.40
CA LEU A 167 -23.19 10.42 -4.03
C LEU A 167 -24.65 9.98 -4.07
N THR A 168 -24.88 8.70 -4.35
CA THR A 168 -26.23 8.10 -4.39
C THR A 168 -26.81 7.89 -2.99
N ARG A 169 -25.93 7.67 -2.01
CA ARG A 169 -26.22 7.53 -0.57
C ARG A 169 -25.12 8.21 0.25
N PRO A 170 -25.35 8.51 1.54
CA PRO A 170 -24.28 8.93 2.42
C PRO A 170 -23.25 7.81 2.56
N GLU A 171 -21.99 8.19 2.73
CA GLU A 171 -20.86 7.29 2.89
C GLU A 171 -19.92 7.89 3.92
N ALA A 172 -20.00 7.40 5.16
CA ALA A 172 -19.26 7.90 6.31
C ALA A 172 -17.73 7.92 6.08
N PRO A 173 -17.09 6.90 5.47
CA PRO A 173 -15.65 6.92 5.24
C PRO A 173 -15.23 7.74 4.00
N PHE A 174 -16.15 8.31 3.21
CA PHE A 174 -15.83 8.87 1.88
C PHE A 174 -14.71 9.91 1.89
N LEU A 175 -14.66 10.78 2.91
CA LEU A 175 -13.59 11.76 3.01
C LEU A 175 -12.22 11.11 3.25
N ALA A 176 -12.16 10.03 4.03
CA ALA A 176 -10.95 9.26 4.28
C ALA A 176 -10.57 8.42 3.05
N ASP A 177 -11.55 7.92 2.28
CA ASP A 177 -11.32 7.21 1.02
C ASP A 177 -10.64 8.10 -0.02
N LEU A 178 -11.01 9.39 -0.07
CA LEU A 178 -10.37 10.36 -0.95
C LEU A 178 -8.93 10.71 -0.54
N ALA A 179 -8.47 10.27 0.63
CA ALA A 179 -7.06 10.33 1.05
C ALA A 179 -6.28 9.04 0.73
N MET A 180 -6.89 8.01 0.12
CA MET A 180 -6.19 6.79 -0.26
C MET A 180 -5.42 6.94 -1.59
N ASP A 181 -4.46 6.05 -1.82
CA ASP A 181 -3.54 6.11 -2.97
C ASP A 181 -4.24 6.06 -4.35
N PHE A 182 -5.31 5.25 -4.50
CA PHE A 182 -6.06 5.15 -5.75
C PHE A 182 -6.75 6.48 -6.15
N ALA A 183 -6.99 7.37 -5.18
CA ALA A 183 -7.59 8.69 -5.37
C ALA A 183 -6.55 9.77 -5.75
N SER A 184 -5.32 9.38 -6.07
CA SER A 184 -4.28 10.28 -6.59
C SER A 184 -4.75 11.03 -7.84
N ILE A 185 -4.47 12.32 -7.88
CA ILE A 185 -4.86 13.19 -9.00
C ILE A 185 -3.81 13.14 -10.11
N LEU A 186 -4.25 12.75 -11.31
CA LEU A 186 -3.47 12.69 -12.53
C LEU A 186 -3.67 13.96 -13.39
N SER A 187 -2.67 14.33 -14.18
CA SER A 187 -2.74 15.50 -15.06
C SER A 187 -3.59 15.22 -16.31
N LYS A 188 -4.71 15.94 -16.45
CA LYS A 188 -5.53 15.89 -17.67
C LYS A 188 -4.79 16.47 -18.88
N GLU A 189 -3.99 17.51 -18.68
CA GLU A 189 -3.18 18.10 -19.76
C GLU A 189 -2.16 17.09 -20.31
N TYR A 190 -1.49 16.35 -19.42
CA TYR A 190 -0.57 15.29 -19.84
C TYR A 190 -1.29 14.15 -20.54
N ALA A 191 -2.45 13.74 -20.01
CA ALA A 191 -3.30 12.73 -20.63
C ALA A 191 -3.71 13.16 -22.06
N ASP A 192 -4.10 14.41 -22.28
CA ASP A 192 -4.41 14.91 -23.63
C ASP A 192 -3.20 14.92 -24.56
N ALA A 193 -2.03 15.31 -24.05
CA ALA A 193 -0.79 15.32 -24.83
C ALA A 193 -0.41 13.91 -25.30
N MET A 194 -0.46 12.91 -24.41
CA MET A 194 -0.11 11.53 -24.75
C MET A 194 -1.14 10.87 -25.65
N MET A 195 -2.42 11.20 -25.47
CA MET A 195 -3.48 10.71 -26.37
C MET A 195 -3.31 11.27 -27.78
N LYS A 196 -3.02 12.58 -27.92
CA LYS A 196 -2.73 13.20 -29.23
C LYS A 196 -1.46 12.64 -29.88
N ALA A 197 -0.46 12.27 -29.07
CA ALA A 197 0.76 11.64 -29.54
C ALA A 197 0.59 10.14 -29.88
N GLY A 198 -0.60 9.55 -29.64
CA GLY A 198 -0.87 8.14 -29.88
C GLY A 198 -0.11 7.19 -28.95
N THR A 199 0.29 7.67 -27.77
CA THR A 199 1.03 6.89 -26.75
C THR A 199 0.41 7.04 -25.36
N PRO A 200 -0.91 6.83 -25.20
CA PRO A 200 -1.62 7.08 -23.95
C PRO A 200 -1.08 6.28 -22.76
N GLU A 201 -0.52 5.08 -22.99
CA GLU A 201 0.13 4.25 -21.97
C GLU A 201 1.25 4.99 -21.21
N LYS A 202 1.84 6.03 -21.79
CA LYS A 202 2.88 6.83 -21.12
C LYS A 202 2.36 7.60 -19.91
N LEU A 203 1.05 7.89 -19.84
CA LEU A 203 0.44 8.44 -18.63
C LEU A 203 0.69 7.54 -17.42
N ASP A 204 0.67 6.21 -17.61
CA ASP A 204 0.80 5.22 -16.54
C ASP A 204 2.25 4.76 -16.32
N LEU A 205 3.10 4.86 -17.35
CA LEU A 205 4.49 4.41 -17.32
C LEU A 205 5.48 5.54 -16.95
N ASN A 206 5.17 6.78 -17.32
CA ASN A 206 6.04 7.95 -17.14
C ASN A 206 5.31 8.99 -16.27
N PRO A 207 5.24 8.77 -14.95
CA PRO A 207 4.37 9.53 -14.05
C PRO A 207 4.69 11.02 -14.04
N ILE A 208 3.65 11.84 -14.14
CA ILE A 208 3.66 13.28 -13.89
C ILE A 208 2.60 13.55 -12.82
N GLY A 209 3.06 14.01 -11.66
CA GLY A 209 2.20 14.36 -10.54
C GLY A 209 2.47 15.77 -10.01
N THR A 210 1.95 16.02 -8.82
CA THR A 210 2.14 17.28 -8.07
C THR A 210 2.91 17.06 -6.76
N GLY A 211 3.39 15.83 -6.53
CA GLY A 211 4.00 15.38 -5.29
C GLY A 211 5.41 15.94 -5.03
N PRO A 212 5.97 15.64 -3.84
CA PRO A 212 7.24 16.21 -3.35
C PRO A 212 8.47 15.76 -4.14
N PHE A 213 8.40 14.61 -4.81
CA PHE A 213 9.47 14.07 -5.65
C PHE A 213 8.99 13.83 -7.07
N GLN A 214 9.90 13.87 -8.03
CA GLN A 214 9.65 13.53 -9.43
C GLN A 214 10.53 12.36 -9.86
N LEU A 215 9.96 11.43 -10.65
CA LEU A 215 10.70 10.26 -11.15
C LEU A 215 11.80 10.73 -12.11
N GLN A 216 13.05 10.32 -11.83
CA GLN A 216 14.20 10.60 -12.68
C GLN A 216 14.59 9.41 -13.54
N GLN A 217 14.60 8.21 -12.96
CA GLN A 217 14.98 6.98 -13.65
C GLN A 217 14.42 5.76 -12.94
N TYR A 218 13.93 4.79 -13.71
CA TYR A 218 13.65 3.45 -13.24
C TYR A 218 14.51 2.43 -14.01
N GLN A 219 15.21 1.57 -13.28
CA GLN A 219 15.86 0.38 -13.80
C GLN A 219 15.19 -0.83 -13.16
N LYS A 220 14.41 -1.56 -13.97
CA LYS A 220 13.59 -2.69 -13.53
C LYS A 220 14.40 -3.67 -12.68
N ASP A 221 13.81 -4.09 -11.55
CA ASP A 221 14.39 -5.06 -10.61
C ASP A 221 15.74 -4.65 -9.99
N SER A 222 16.11 -3.38 -10.09
CA SER A 222 17.40 -2.87 -9.60
C SER A 222 17.27 -1.61 -8.75
N ARG A 223 16.80 -0.51 -9.34
CA ARG A 223 16.76 0.78 -8.63
C ARG A 223 15.75 1.76 -9.22
N ILE A 224 15.24 2.63 -8.37
CA ILE A 224 14.41 3.77 -8.74
C ILE A 224 15.09 5.04 -8.20
N ARG A 225 15.14 6.09 -9.00
CA ARG A 225 15.73 7.37 -8.62
C ARG A 225 14.68 8.46 -8.78
N TYR A 226 14.57 9.28 -7.75
CA TYR A 226 13.74 10.46 -7.72
C TYR A 226 14.59 11.68 -7.38
N LYS A 227 14.15 12.84 -7.85
CA LYS A 227 14.68 14.15 -7.45
C LYS A 227 13.59 14.90 -6.70
N ALA A 228 13.94 15.67 -5.67
CA ALA A 228 12.99 16.59 -5.05
C ALA A 228 12.44 17.58 -6.10
N PHE A 229 11.13 17.83 -6.06
CA PHE A 229 10.47 18.74 -6.97
C PHE A 229 10.57 20.18 -6.44
N ASP A 230 11.36 21.01 -7.13
CA ASP A 230 11.60 22.40 -6.73
C ASP A 230 10.32 23.26 -6.74
N GLY A 231 9.32 22.88 -7.54
CA GLY A 231 8.02 23.55 -7.65
C GLY A 231 6.93 22.98 -6.74
N TYR A 232 7.28 22.16 -5.76
CA TYR A 232 6.30 21.54 -4.86
C TYR A 232 5.52 22.60 -4.07
N TRP A 233 4.20 22.42 -3.99
CA TRP A 233 3.29 23.38 -3.36
C TRP A 233 3.35 23.34 -1.83
N GLY A 234 3.79 22.22 -1.26
CA GLY A 234 3.97 22.02 0.17
C GLY A 234 5.38 22.37 0.65
N THR A 235 5.79 21.78 1.78
CA THR A 235 7.16 21.95 2.27
C THR A 235 8.11 21.12 1.41
N LYS A 236 9.10 21.79 0.80
CA LYS A 236 10.12 21.10 -0.01
C LYS A 236 10.88 20.06 0.84
N PRO A 237 11.07 18.82 0.35
CA PRO A 237 11.87 17.83 1.06
C PRO A 237 13.29 18.31 1.36
N GLN A 238 13.83 17.91 2.52
CA GLN A 238 15.19 18.26 2.93
C GLN A 238 16.26 17.36 2.30
N ILE A 239 15.85 16.32 1.57
CA ILE A 239 16.69 15.46 0.75
C ILE A 239 16.53 15.84 -0.73
N ASP A 240 17.64 15.94 -1.46
CA ASP A 240 17.63 16.35 -2.88
C ASP A 240 17.35 15.17 -3.81
N THR A 241 17.80 13.97 -3.40
CA THR A 241 17.70 12.74 -4.17
C THR A 241 17.22 11.60 -3.27
N LEU A 242 16.17 10.92 -3.73
CA LEU A 242 15.68 9.68 -3.12
C LEU A 242 16.01 8.52 -4.05
N VAL A 243 16.59 7.45 -3.52
CA VAL A 243 16.92 6.25 -4.29
C VAL A 243 16.29 5.04 -3.62
N PHE A 244 15.51 4.28 -4.37
CA PHE A 244 15.08 2.95 -3.96
C PHE A 244 16.08 1.94 -4.52
N SER A 245 16.76 1.19 -3.66
CA SER A 245 17.57 0.03 -4.01
C SER A 245 16.73 -1.23 -3.80
N ILE A 246 16.22 -1.80 -4.89
CA ILE A 246 15.35 -2.97 -4.85
C ILE A 246 16.16 -4.15 -4.31
N THR A 247 15.85 -4.59 -3.10
CA THR A 247 16.62 -5.58 -2.35
C THR A 247 15.66 -6.58 -1.67
N PRO A 248 15.19 -7.62 -2.40
CA PRO A 248 14.14 -8.51 -1.91
C PRO A 248 14.53 -9.41 -0.74
N ASP A 249 15.82 -9.71 -0.56
CA ASP A 249 16.30 -10.50 0.58
C ASP A 249 16.47 -9.62 1.83
N ALA A 250 15.69 -9.92 2.87
CA ALA A 250 15.69 -9.17 4.13
C ALA A 250 17.06 -9.17 4.85
N SER A 251 17.82 -10.26 4.75
CA SER A 251 19.16 -10.37 5.34
C SER A 251 20.15 -9.46 4.60
N VAL A 252 20.01 -9.36 3.27
CA VAL A 252 20.80 -8.44 2.44
C VAL A 252 20.41 -6.98 2.72
N ARG A 253 19.12 -6.67 2.91
CA ARG A 253 18.68 -5.34 3.36
C ARG A 253 19.35 -4.95 4.67
N TYR A 254 19.36 -5.86 5.66
CA TYR A 254 20.00 -5.59 6.94
C TYR A 254 21.53 -5.39 6.79
N ALA A 255 22.20 -6.23 6.01
CA ALA A 255 23.63 -6.07 5.74
C ALA A 255 23.97 -4.72 5.09
N LYS A 256 23.14 -4.25 4.14
CA LYS A 256 23.28 -2.92 3.53
C LYS A 256 23.04 -1.80 4.52
N LEU A 257 22.04 -1.93 5.39
CA LEU A 257 21.75 -0.98 6.47
C LEU A 257 22.94 -0.85 7.43
N GLN A 258 23.56 -1.96 7.83
CA GLN A 258 24.74 -1.95 8.71
C GLN A 258 25.94 -1.24 8.07
N LYS A 259 26.12 -1.38 6.75
CA LYS A 259 27.16 -0.69 5.98
C LYS A 259 26.80 0.73 5.56
N ASN A 260 25.60 1.21 5.92
CA ASN A 260 25.04 2.48 5.48
C ASN A 260 24.96 2.61 3.93
N GLU A 261 24.85 1.48 3.21
CA GLU A 261 24.54 1.47 1.78
C GLU A 261 23.05 1.78 1.52
N CYS A 262 22.20 1.56 2.52
CA CYS A 262 20.87 2.14 2.64
C CYS A 262 20.60 2.64 4.05
N GLN A 263 19.70 3.62 4.18
CA GLN A 263 19.41 4.30 5.44
C GLN A 263 18.10 3.84 6.08
N VAL A 264 17.19 3.29 5.30
CA VAL A 264 15.90 2.76 5.76
C VAL A 264 15.65 1.43 5.04
N MET A 265 15.08 0.47 5.75
CA MET A 265 14.57 -0.77 5.16
C MET A 265 13.24 -1.18 5.79
N PRO A 266 12.34 -1.83 5.03
CA PRO A 266 11.12 -2.41 5.56
C PRO A 266 11.32 -3.89 5.92
N TYR A 267 10.36 -4.40 6.67
CA TYR A 267 10.13 -5.84 6.92
C TYR A 267 11.43 -6.59 7.26
N PRO A 268 12.10 -6.23 8.38
CA PRO A 268 13.26 -6.98 8.86
C PRO A 268 12.89 -8.43 9.13
N ASN A 269 13.86 -9.33 8.98
CA ASN A 269 13.67 -10.72 9.37
C ASN A 269 13.42 -10.79 10.89
N PRO A 270 12.36 -11.46 11.37
CA PRO A 270 12.07 -11.55 12.80
C PRO A 270 13.25 -12.04 13.65
N ALA A 271 14.10 -12.92 13.10
CA ALA A 271 15.29 -13.42 13.79
C ALA A 271 16.37 -12.34 14.03
N ASP A 272 16.40 -11.27 13.22
CA ASP A 272 17.39 -10.20 13.32
C ASP A 272 16.97 -9.08 14.30
N ILE A 273 15.70 -9.04 14.72
CA ILE A 273 15.16 -8.00 15.62
C ILE A 273 15.97 -7.86 16.90
N ALA A 274 16.35 -8.98 17.54
CA ALA A 274 17.13 -8.95 18.76
C ALA A 274 18.51 -8.29 18.55
N ARG A 275 19.14 -8.51 17.38
CA ARG A 275 20.43 -7.89 17.03
C ARG A 275 20.24 -6.42 16.68
N MET A 276 19.19 -6.07 15.94
CA MET A 276 18.86 -4.68 15.61
C MET A 276 18.59 -3.84 16.88
N LYS A 277 17.92 -4.40 17.90
CA LYS A 277 17.72 -3.74 19.20
C LYS A 277 19.04 -3.41 19.92
N GLN A 278 20.10 -4.17 19.67
CA GLN A 278 21.43 -3.97 20.26
C GLN A 278 22.34 -3.09 19.38
N ASP A 279 22.02 -2.94 18.10
CA ASP A 279 22.83 -2.21 17.14
C ASP A 279 22.73 -0.70 17.36
N LYS A 280 23.79 -0.10 17.89
CA LYS A 280 23.83 1.33 18.24
C LYS A 280 23.76 2.25 17.03
N SER A 281 23.93 1.75 15.81
CA SER A 281 23.88 2.54 14.58
C SER A 281 22.47 2.64 13.98
N ILE A 282 21.52 1.84 14.49
CA ILE A 282 20.14 1.76 14.03
C ILE A 282 19.22 2.28 15.14
N ASN A 283 18.22 3.06 14.73
CA ASN A 283 17.00 3.31 15.49
C ASN A 283 15.94 2.31 15.01
N LEU A 284 15.70 1.26 15.79
CA LEU A 284 14.66 0.29 15.47
C LEU A 284 13.32 0.81 15.98
N MET A 285 12.53 1.40 15.08
CA MET A 285 11.19 1.87 15.40
C MET A 285 10.22 0.69 15.43
N GLU A 286 9.31 0.67 16.40
CA GLU A 286 8.30 -0.39 16.56
C GLU A 286 6.90 0.21 16.82
N MET A 287 5.87 -0.37 16.20
CA MET A 287 4.47 0.01 16.40
C MET A 287 3.56 -1.21 16.22
N PRO A 288 2.47 -1.37 17.00
CA PRO A 288 1.44 -2.35 16.70
C PRO A 288 0.85 -2.11 15.30
N GLY A 289 0.83 -3.11 14.43
CA GLY A 289 0.40 -2.93 13.05
C GLY A 289 -1.11 -2.81 12.90
N LEU A 290 -1.56 -1.94 12.00
CA LEU A 290 -2.93 -1.90 11.50
C LEU A 290 -3.11 -2.91 10.36
N ASN A 291 -2.75 -4.18 10.60
CA ASN A 291 -2.63 -5.18 9.54
C ASN A 291 -3.22 -6.54 9.95
N VAL A 292 -3.38 -7.42 8.97
CA VAL A 292 -3.81 -8.81 9.17
C VAL A 292 -3.19 -9.70 8.11
N GLY A 293 -2.71 -10.88 8.52
CA GLY A 293 -2.28 -11.96 7.64
C GLY A 293 -3.28 -13.11 7.71
N TYR A 294 -3.69 -13.63 6.55
CA TYR A 294 -4.70 -14.69 6.45
C TYR A 294 -4.48 -15.58 5.21
N LEU A 295 -5.21 -16.69 5.17
CA LEU A 295 -5.29 -17.58 4.00
C LEU A 295 -6.74 -17.57 3.49
N SER A 296 -6.97 -17.01 2.32
CA SER A 296 -8.29 -17.00 1.68
C SER A 296 -8.65 -18.38 1.12
N TYR A 297 -9.90 -18.79 1.34
CA TYR A 297 -10.49 -19.94 0.68
C TYR A 297 -11.32 -19.46 -0.51
N ASN A 298 -10.99 -19.87 -1.73
CA ASN A 298 -11.83 -19.56 -2.89
C ASN A 298 -13.13 -20.38 -2.82
N VAL A 299 -14.20 -19.78 -2.29
CA VAL A 299 -15.46 -20.48 -1.99
C VAL A 299 -16.23 -20.92 -3.23
N GLN A 300 -15.77 -20.54 -4.43
CA GLN A 300 -16.33 -21.00 -5.70
C GLN A 300 -15.64 -22.26 -6.24
N LYS A 301 -14.58 -22.75 -5.57
CA LYS A 301 -13.81 -23.94 -5.96
C LYS A 301 -14.12 -25.09 -5.00
N LYS A 302 -14.82 -26.11 -5.46
CA LYS A 302 -15.05 -27.33 -4.66
C LYS A 302 -13.73 -27.93 -4.17
N PRO A 303 -13.65 -28.43 -2.92
CA PRO A 303 -14.72 -28.52 -1.92
C PRO A 303 -14.82 -27.30 -0.97
N LEU A 304 -14.20 -26.16 -1.29
CA LEU A 304 -14.17 -24.98 -0.43
C LEU A 304 -15.49 -24.21 -0.40
N ASP A 305 -16.48 -24.58 -1.21
CA ASP A 305 -17.84 -24.07 -1.18
C ASP A 305 -18.59 -24.48 0.11
N ASP A 306 -18.22 -25.63 0.70
CA ASP A 306 -18.79 -26.12 1.97
C ASP A 306 -18.13 -25.46 3.19
N VAL A 307 -18.96 -24.84 4.04
CA VAL A 307 -18.51 -24.21 5.29
C VAL A 307 -17.85 -25.20 6.25
N LYS A 308 -18.31 -26.46 6.30
CA LYS A 308 -17.70 -27.49 7.16
C LYS A 308 -16.26 -27.78 6.75
N VAL A 309 -15.98 -27.76 5.45
CA VAL A 309 -14.63 -27.95 4.91
C VAL A 309 -13.72 -26.79 5.30
N ARG A 310 -14.19 -25.54 5.15
CA ARG A 310 -13.40 -24.36 5.54
C ARG A 310 -13.13 -24.32 7.05
N GLN A 311 -14.13 -24.64 7.86
CA GLN A 311 -13.97 -24.80 9.31
C GLN A 311 -12.99 -25.92 9.65
N ALA A 312 -13.06 -27.08 8.98
CA ALA A 312 -12.12 -28.17 9.20
C ALA A 312 -10.68 -27.78 8.88
N LEU A 313 -10.44 -27.10 7.75
CA LEU A 313 -9.13 -26.58 7.38
C LEU A 313 -8.61 -25.54 8.37
N THR A 314 -9.51 -24.81 9.04
CA THR A 314 -9.18 -23.83 10.09
C THR A 314 -8.81 -24.55 11.40
N TYR A 315 -9.64 -25.46 11.90
CA TYR A 315 -9.36 -26.28 13.09
C TYR A 315 -8.08 -27.10 12.97
N ALA A 316 -7.71 -27.50 11.76
CA ALA A 316 -6.52 -28.31 11.50
C ALA A 316 -5.20 -27.55 11.67
N VAL A 317 -5.18 -26.21 11.71
CA VAL A 317 -3.95 -25.41 11.71
C VAL A 317 -3.56 -24.96 13.12
N ASN A 318 -2.31 -25.23 13.51
CA ASN A 318 -1.76 -24.75 14.76
C ASN A 318 -1.21 -23.32 14.60
N LYS A 319 -2.08 -22.33 14.81
CA LYS A 319 -1.75 -20.91 14.68
C LYS A 319 -0.64 -20.48 15.64
N ASP A 320 -0.64 -20.94 16.90
CA ASP A 320 0.41 -20.60 17.87
C ASP A 320 1.79 -21.10 17.45
N ALA A 321 1.86 -22.30 16.84
CA ALA A 321 3.10 -22.81 16.27
C ALA A 321 3.59 -21.89 15.13
N ILE A 322 2.69 -21.42 14.26
CA ILE A 322 3.00 -20.45 13.20
C ILE A 322 3.52 -19.13 13.81
N ILE A 323 2.83 -18.55 14.79
CA ILE A 323 3.26 -17.32 15.47
C ILE A 323 4.69 -17.49 16.02
N LYS A 324 4.95 -18.59 16.73
CA LYS A 324 6.26 -18.85 17.32
C LYS A 324 7.37 -19.04 16.27
N ALA A 325 7.10 -19.79 15.20
CA ALA A 325 8.12 -20.17 14.23
C ALA A 325 8.37 -19.12 13.14
N VAL A 326 7.32 -18.42 12.71
CA VAL A 326 7.36 -17.46 11.60
C VAL A 326 7.53 -16.03 12.11
N TYR A 327 6.74 -15.62 13.10
CA TYR A 327 6.77 -14.24 13.62
C TYR A 327 7.77 -14.05 14.76
N GLN A 328 8.15 -15.11 15.48
CA GLN A 328 9.19 -15.07 16.53
C GLN A 328 8.98 -13.96 17.57
N GLY A 329 7.72 -13.72 17.96
CA GLY A 329 7.33 -12.66 18.91
C GLY A 329 7.01 -11.30 18.28
N ALA A 330 7.20 -11.14 16.98
CA ALA A 330 6.83 -9.94 16.22
C ALA A 330 5.36 -9.98 15.71
N GLY A 331 4.48 -10.73 16.35
CA GLY A 331 3.08 -10.85 15.95
C GLY A 331 2.27 -11.64 16.96
N VAL A 332 0.95 -11.48 16.89
CA VAL A 332 -0.03 -12.15 17.76
C VAL A 332 -1.01 -12.95 16.93
N SER A 333 -1.51 -14.04 17.51
CA SER A 333 -2.58 -14.86 16.95
C SER A 333 -3.83 -13.99 16.72
N ALA A 334 -4.43 -14.08 15.52
CA ALA A 334 -5.57 -13.25 15.14
C ALA A 334 -6.86 -14.06 15.04
N LYS A 335 -7.93 -13.56 15.66
CA LYS A 335 -9.28 -14.15 15.62
C LYS A 335 -10.28 -13.39 14.74
N ASN A 336 -10.00 -12.11 14.49
CA ASN A 336 -10.85 -11.21 13.69
C ASN A 336 -10.05 -10.64 12.52
N LEU A 337 -10.76 -10.21 11.48
CA LEU A 337 -10.14 -9.56 10.32
C LEU A 337 -9.43 -8.26 10.71
N ILE A 338 -10.07 -7.44 11.54
CA ILE A 338 -9.49 -6.17 12.02
C ILE A 338 -8.60 -6.42 13.25
N PRO A 339 -7.49 -5.69 13.40
CA PRO A 339 -6.59 -5.82 14.55
C PRO A 339 -7.19 -5.20 15.83
N PRO A 340 -6.70 -5.58 17.02
CA PRO A 340 -7.16 -5.01 18.30
C PRO A 340 -6.99 -3.49 18.43
N THR A 341 -6.13 -2.89 17.60
CA THR A 341 -5.91 -1.44 17.53
C THR A 341 -6.99 -0.70 16.76
N MET A 342 -7.85 -1.41 16.02
CA MET A 342 -8.94 -0.84 15.25
C MET A 342 -10.21 -0.73 16.10
N TRP A 343 -10.89 0.41 16.01
CA TRP A 343 -12.20 0.57 16.64
C TRP A 343 -13.22 -0.38 15.98
N GLY A 344 -14.21 -0.84 16.75
CA GLY A 344 -15.16 -1.87 16.29
C GLY A 344 -14.67 -3.31 16.46
N TYR A 345 -13.45 -3.55 16.97
CA TYR A 345 -12.97 -4.90 17.31
C TYR A 345 -13.93 -5.62 18.27
N ASN A 346 -14.29 -6.86 17.93
CA ASN A 346 -15.17 -7.69 18.76
C ASN A 346 -14.36 -8.70 19.58
N ASP A 347 -14.13 -8.41 20.86
CA ASP A 347 -13.38 -9.33 21.72
C ASP A 347 -14.19 -10.56 22.15
N ASP A 348 -15.53 -10.53 22.01
CA ASP A 348 -16.41 -11.64 22.39
C ASP A 348 -16.33 -12.81 21.41
N VAL A 349 -15.87 -12.57 20.17
CA VAL A 349 -15.61 -13.65 19.19
C VAL A 349 -14.60 -14.62 19.78
N GLN A 350 -14.97 -15.90 19.83
CA GLN A 350 -14.10 -16.98 20.28
C GLN A 350 -13.40 -17.58 19.07
N ASP A 351 -12.09 -17.70 19.13
CA ASP A 351 -11.29 -18.21 18.02
C ASP A 351 -11.53 -19.70 17.77
N TYR A 352 -11.26 -20.14 16.55
CA TYR A 352 -11.16 -21.57 16.26
C TYR A 352 -9.95 -22.15 17.00
N THR A 353 -10.16 -23.21 17.76
CA THR A 353 -9.07 -23.91 18.46
C THR A 353 -8.27 -24.78 17.49
N TYR A 354 -7.03 -25.11 17.83
CA TYR A 354 -6.30 -26.17 17.14
C TYR A 354 -6.85 -27.54 17.59
N ASP A 355 -7.63 -28.19 16.74
CA ASP A 355 -8.26 -29.49 17.00
C ASP A 355 -8.31 -30.35 15.72
N PRO A 356 -7.24 -31.11 15.43
CA PRO A 356 -7.19 -32.01 14.27
C PRO A 356 -8.27 -33.11 14.28
N GLU A 357 -8.77 -33.51 15.46
CA GLU A 357 -9.78 -34.56 15.55
C GLU A 357 -11.17 -34.01 15.17
N LYS A 358 -11.50 -32.79 15.62
CA LYS A 358 -12.68 -32.08 15.16
C LYS A 358 -12.61 -31.76 13.66
N ALA A 359 -11.44 -31.40 13.14
CA ALA A 359 -11.25 -31.20 11.71
C ALA A 359 -11.55 -32.49 10.90
N LYS A 360 -11.04 -33.65 11.33
CA LYS A 360 -11.38 -34.94 10.69
C LYS A 360 -12.88 -35.26 10.78
N ALA A 361 -13.52 -34.97 11.91
CA ALA A 361 -14.96 -35.18 12.08
C ALA A 361 -15.77 -34.33 11.10
N LEU A 362 -15.42 -33.05 10.94
CA LEU A 362 -16.09 -32.15 9.98
C LEU A 362 -15.85 -32.59 8.53
N LEU A 363 -14.64 -33.02 8.17
CA LEU A 363 -14.36 -33.59 6.85
C LEU A 363 -15.18 -34.84 6.58
N LYS A 364 -15.35 -35.70 7.59
CA LYS A 364 -16.23 -36.87 7.52
C LYS A 364 -17.70 -36.49 7.29
N GLU A 365 -18.21 -35.52 8.05
CA GLU A 365 -19.58 -35.01 7.87
C GLU A 365 -19.82 -34.39 6.49
N ALA A 366 -18.77 -33.80 5.89
CA ALA A 366 -18.79 -33.29 4.52
C ALA A 366 -18.62 -34.38 3.44
N GLY A 367 -18.52 -35.66 3.84
CA GLY A 367 -18.32 -36.79 2.91
C GLY A 367 -16.90 -36.92 2.36
N LEU A 368 -15.92 -36.28 2.99
CA LEU A 368 -14.51 -36.21 2.57
C LEU A 368 -13.57 -36.95 3.54
N GLU A 369 -14.00 -38.09 4.07
CA GLU A 369 -13.23 -38.92 5.03
C GLU A 369 -11.84 -39.32 4.51
N LYS A 370 -11.70 -39.48 3.19
CA LYS A 370 -10.43 -39.84 2.52
C LYS A 370 -9.53 -38.62 2.26
N GLY A 371 -9.99 -37.43 2.60
CA GLY A 371 -9.34 -36.17 2.26
C GLY A 371 -9.42 -35.82 0.77
N PHE A 372 -8.66 -34.80 0.38
CA PHE A 372 -8.60 -34.27 -0.97
C PHE A 372 -7.26 -33.53 -1.19
N SER A 373 -6.99 -33.14 -2.44
CA SER A 373 -5.82 -32.32 -2.79
C SER A 373 -6.22 -30.88 -3.08
N ILE A 374 -5.34 -29.95 -2.75
CA ILE A 374 -5.60 -28.52 -2.92
C ILE A 374 -4.31 -27.73 -3.17
N ASP A 375 -4.39 -26.69 -3.98
CA ASP A 375 -3.29 -25.74 -4.14
C ASP A 375 -3.30 -24.68 -3.01
N LEU A 376 -2.10 -24.43 -2.45
CA LEU A 376 -1.83 -23.43 -1.43
C LEU A 376 -0.83 -22.40 -1.96
N TRP A 377 -1.32 -21.22 -2.30
CA TRP A 377 -0.47 -20.19 -2.87
C TRP A 377 0.23 -19.39 -1.79
N ALA A 378 1.54 -19.19 -1.91
CA ALA A 378 2.36 -18.37 -1.01
C ALA A 378 3.15 -17.34 -1.81
N MET A 379 3.15 -16.08 -1.39
CA MET A 379 3.87 -15.02 -2.11
C MET A 379 5.40 -15.13 -1.94
N PRO A 380 6.20 -14.68 -2.93
CA PRO A 380 7.67 -14.76 -2.88
C PRO A 380 8.34 -13.59 -2.13
N VAL A 381 7.57 -12.56 -1.74
CA VAL A 381 8.06 -11.34 -1.08
C VAL A 381 7.62 -11.29 0.39
N GLN A 382 8.37 -10.55 1.21
CA GLN A 382 7.94 -10.28 2.59
C GLN A 382 6.86 -9.18 2.58
N ARG A 383 5.89 -9.32 3.48
CA ARG A 383 4.79 -8.36 3.66
C ARG A 383 4.72 -7.93 5.13
N PRO A 384 4.16 -6.74 5.45
CA PRO A 384 4.05 -6.26 6.83
C PRO A 384 3.31 -7.25 7.73
N TYR A 385 2.34 -7.96 7.16
CA TYR A 385 1.51 -8.95 7.83
C TYR A 385 2.03 -10.39 7.76
N ASN A 386 3.06 -10.69 6.96
CA ASN A 386 3.61 -12.04 6.84
C ASN A 386 5.10 -11.99 6.46
N PRO A 387 6.01 -12.22 7.42
CA PRO A 387 7.44 -12.11 7.17
C PRO A 387 8.00 -13.28 6.35
N ASN A 388 7.31 -14.43 6.30
CA ASN A 388 7.75 -15.59 5.52
C ASN A 388 6.57 -16.51 5.18
N ALA A 389 5.89 -16.19 4.08
CA ALA A 389 4.75 -16.94 3.58
C ALA A 389 5.10 -18.38 3.18
N ARG A 390 6.29 -18.61 2.62
CA ARG A 390 6.74 -19.94 2.24
C ARG A 390 6.83 -20.88 3.45
N ARG A 391 7.49 -20.43 4.52
CA ARG A 391 7.61 -21.22 5.75
C ARG A 391 6.25 -21.45 6.39
N MET A 392 5.38 -20.44 6.39
CA MET A 392 4.01 -20.58 6.87
C MET A 392 3.23 -21.62 6.05
N ALA A 393 3.40 -21.64 4.73
CA ALA A 393 2.74 -22.60 3.85
C ALA A 393 3.20 -24.03 4.09
N GLU A 394 4.50 -24.24 4.32
CA GLU A 394 5.06 -25.55 4.70
C GLU A 394 4.46 -26.06 6.02
N MET A 395 4.24 -25.16 6.99
CA MET A 395 3.59 -25.51 8.26
C MET A 395 2.11 -25.87 8.09
N ILE A 396 1.35 -25.06 7.34
CA ILE A 396 -0.06 -25.34 7.05
C ILE A 396 -0.21 -26.63 6.25
N GLN A 397 0.66 -26.85 5.25
CA GLN A 397 0.70 -28.09 4.48
C GLN A 397 0.91 -29.32 5.38
N ALA A 398 1.86 -29.25 6.32
CA ALA A 398 2.12 -30.33 7.27
C ALA A 398 0.95 -30.59 8.22
N ASP A 399 0.25 -29.53 8.65
CA ASP A 399 -0.93 -29.63 9.51
C ASP A 399 -2.14 -30.22 8.78
N TRP A 400 -2.42 -29.75 7.55
CA TRP A 400 -3.48 -30.28 6.70
C TRP A 400 -3.25 -31.75 6.31
N ALA A 401 -1.99 -32.17 6.13
CA ALA A 401 -1.67 -33.58 5.86
C ALA A 401 -2.11 -34.52 7.00
N LYS A 402 -2.11 -34.07 8.26
CA LYS A 402 -2.54 -34.87 9.43
C LYS A 402 -4.04 -35.18 9.42
N VAL A 403 -4.83 -34.43 8.66
CA VAL A 403 -6.28 -34.62 8.49
C VAL A 403 -6.63 -35.14 7.09
N GLY A 404 -5.64 -35.60 6.32
CA GLY A 404 -5.82 -36.21 5.01
C GLY A 404 -5.85 -35.23 3.83
N VAL A 405 -5.64 -33.93 4.06
CA VAL A 405 -5.65 -32.92 3.00
C VAL A 405 -4.23 -32.70 2.46
N GLN A 406 -4.04 -32.97 1.17
CA GLN A 406 -2.75 -32.85 0.50
C GLN A 406 -2.61 -31.49 -0.18
N ALA A 407 -1.97 -30.54 0.49
CA ALA A 407 -1.68 -29.24 -0.11
C ALA A 407 -0.46 -29.28 -1.03
N LYS A 408 -0.55 -28.65 -2.21
CA LYS A 408 0.59 -28.33 -3.07
C LYS A 408 0.90 -26.84 -2.97
N ILE A 409 2.12 -26.50 -2.57
CA ILE A 409 2.53 -25.10 -2.46
C ILE A 409 2.84 -24.54 -3.85
N VAL A 410 2.26 -23.39 -4.19
CA VAL A 410 2.42 -22.69 -5.48
C VAL A 410 2.89 -21.26 -5.21
N THR A 411 3.77 -20.73 -6.06
CA THR A 411 4.22 -19.33 -6.03
C THR A 411 4.38 -18.81 -7.45
N TYR A 412 4.18 -17.50 -7.61
CA TYR A 412 4.41 -16.74 -8.84
C TYR A 412 5.29 -15.52 -8.52
N GLU A 413 5.71 -14.77 -9.54
CA GLU A 413 6.22 -13.40 -9.35
C GLU A 413 5.11 -12.53 -8.71
N TRP A 414 5.45 -11.52 -7.91
CA TRP A 414 4.49 -10.82 -7.05
C TRP A 414 3.35 -10.14 -7.82
N GLY A 415 3.63 -9.43 -8.91
CA GLY A 415 2.57 -8.81 -9.72
C GLY A 415 1.67 -9.85 -10.36
N GLU A 416 2.26 -10.93 -10.90
CA GLU A 416 1.51 -12.04 -11.48
C GLU A 416 0.68 -12.82 -10.42
N TYR A 417 1.19 -12.94 -9.20
CA TYR A 417 0.51 -13.57 -8.07
C TYR A 417 -0.79 -12.85 -7.75
N LEU A 418 -0.74 -11.51 -7.61
CA LEU A 418 -1.92 -10.68 -7.35
C LEU A 418 -2.93 -10.77 -8.49
N LYS A 419 -2.46 -10.60 -9.73
CA LYS A 419 -3.32 -10.67 -10.91
C LYS A 419 -4.07 -11.99 -11.02
N ARG A 420 -3.38 -13.13 -10.93
CA ARG A 420 -4.03 -14.44 -11.03
C ARG A 420 -4.93 -14.76 -9.85
N ALA A 421 -4.59 -14.26 -8.66
CA ALA A 421 -5.45 -14.39 -7.47
C ALA A 421 -6.76 -13.59 -7.63
N LYS A 422 -6.67 -12.37 -8.18
CA LYS A 422 -7.84 -11.59 -8.59
C LYS A 422 -8.71 -12.36 -9.58
N ASP A 423 -8.10 -12.95 -10.60
CA ASP A 423 -8.80 -13.75 -11.63
C ASP A 423 -9.38 -15.07 -11.09
N GLY A 424 -9.14 -15.42 -9.82
CA GLY A 424 -9.74 -16.60 -9.17
C GLY A 424 -9.13 -17.92 -9.62
N GLU A 425 -7.88 -17.90 -10.11
CA GLU A 425 -7.16 -19.11 -10.53
C GLU A 425 -6.83 -20.02 -9.33
N HIS A 426 -6.60 -19.46 -8.15
CA HIS A 426 -6.23 -20.18 -6.94
C HIS A 426 -7.38 -20.98 -6.33
N GLN A 427 -7.02 -22.02 -5.57
CA GLN A 427 -7.94 -22.65 -4.61
C GLN A 427 -7.79 -21.99 -3.23
N THR A 428 -6.57 -21.88 -2.71
CA THR A 428 -6.28 -21.10 -1.50
C THR A 428 -5.09 -20.17 -1.73
N VAL A 429 -5.13 -18.98 -1.13
CA VAL A 429 -4.12 -17.94 -1.36
C VAL A 429 -3.75 -17.21 -0.08
N MET A 430 -2.45 -17.20 0.24
CA MET A 430 -1.93 -16.41 1.35
C MET A 430 -2.00 -14.94 1.02
N MET A 431 -2.62 -14.20 1.91
CA MET A 431 -2.95 -12.81 1.72
C MET A 431 -2.83 -12.05 3.02
N GLY A 432 -3.04 -10.75 2.92
CA GLY A 432 -3.13 -9.89 4.06
C GLY A 432 -3.32 -8.46 3.64
N TRP A 433 -3.54 -7.62 4.64
CA TRP A 433 -3.92 -6.24 4.45
C TRP A 433 -3.21 -5.34 5.46
N THR A 434 -3.02 -4.08 5.11
CA THR A 434 -2.74 -2.99 6.04
C THR A 434 -3.79 -1.93 5.77
N GLY A 435 -4.47 -1.45 6.80
CA GLY A 435 -5.57 -0.49 6.61
C GLY A 435 -5.08 0.78 5.94
N ASP A 436 -5.86 1.32 5.00
CA ASP A 436 -5.46 2.49 4.20
C ASP A 436 -6.09 3.81 4.64
N ASN A 437 -7.13 3.77 5.47
CA ASN A 437 -7.86 4.96 5.89
C ASN A 437 -8.21 5.00 7.40
N GLY A 438 -7.85 3.98 8.17
CA GLY A 438 -8.19 3.90 9.60
C GLY A 438 -9.64 3.52 9.92
N ASP A 439 -10.40 3.07 8.93
CA ASP A 439 -11.81 2.69 9.06
C ASP A 439 -12.00 1.16 8.86
N PRO A 440 -12.84 0.49 9.68
CA PRO A 440 -13.19 -0.91 9.49
C PRO A 440 -13.79 -1.22 8.13
N ASP A 441 -14.44 -0.26 7.46
CA ASP A 441 -14.95 -0.45 6.10
C ASP A 441 -13.87 -0.90 5.12
N ASN A 442 -12.70 -0.26 5.20
CA ASN A 442 -11.55 -0.58 4.35
C ASN A 442 -11.03 -2.01 4.56
N PHE A 443 -11.37 -2.67 5.67
CA PHE A 443 -11.14 -4.09 5.86
C PHE A 443 -12.34 -4.92 5.38
N PHE A 444 -13.52 -4.71 5.96
CA PHE A 444 -14.66 -5.61 5.76
C PHE A 444 -15.25 -5.51 4.34
N ALA A 445 -15.50 -4.29 3.84
CA ALA A 445 -16.10 -4.13 2.53
C ALA A 445 -15.08 -4.35 1.41
N THR A 446 -13.91 -3.72 1.49
CA THR A 446 -12.87 -3.83 0.45
C THR A 446 -12.37 -5.27 0.25
N LEU A 447 -12.35 -6.09 1.32
CA LEU A 447 -11.80 -7.44 1.27
C LEU A 447 -12.85 -8.55 1.24
N PHE A 448 -14.08 -8.30 1.68
CA PHE A 448 -15.09 -9.36 1.83
C PHE A 448 -16.49 -8.98 1.35
N SER A 449 -16.69 -7.81 0.73
CA SER A 449 -17.97 -7.50 0.09
C SER A 449 -18.21 -8.30 -1.19
N CYS A 450 -19.46 -8.36 -1.62
CA CYS A 450 -19.85 -8.88 -2.92
C CYS A 450 -19.22 -8.11 -4.09
N ALA A 451 -19.21 -6.76 -4.03
CA ALA A 451 -18.55 -5.94 -5.06
C ALA A 451 -17.06 -6.28 -5.18
N ALA A 452 -16.38 -6.42 -4.04
CA ALA A 452 -14.99 -6.85 -4.01
C ALA A 452 -14.77 -8.27 -4.55
N SER A 453 -15.78 -9.15 -4.48
CA SER A 453 -15.68 -10.55 -4.96
C SER A 453 -15.65 -10.64 -6.49
N GLU A 454 -16.30 -9.69 -7.17
CA GLU A 454 -16.40 -9.68 -8.62
C GLU A 454 -15.20 -8.97 -9.27
N GLN A 455 -14.84 -7.77 -8.79
CA GLN A 455 -13.79 -6.95 -9.41
C GLN A 455 -12.75 -6.38 -8.41
N GLY A 456 -12.79 -6.76 -7.14
CA GLY A 456 -11.91 -6.22 -6.08
C GLY A 456 -10.92 -7.22 -5.49
N SER A 457 -10.53 -6.95 -4.24
CA SER A 457 -9.52 -7.71 -3.49
C SER A 457 -10.11 -8.82 -2.60
N ASN A 458 -11.37 -9.19 -2.80
CA ASN A 458 -11.96 -10.36 -2.16
C ASN A 458 -11.56 -11.63 -2.93
N TYR A 459 -10.36 -12.11 -2.63
CA TYR A 459 -9.82 -13.31 -3.23
C TYR A 459 -10.44 -14.60 -2.67
N SER A 460 -11.24 -14.50 -1.60
CA SER A 460 -12.07 -15.61 -1.15
C SER A 460 -13.25 -15.85 -2.10
N LYS A 461 -13.57 -14.89 -2.98
CA LYS A 461 -14.73 -14.93 -3.89
C LYS A 461 -16.04 -15.16 -3.13
N TRP A 462 -16.08 -14.68 -1.89
CA TRP A 462 -17.18 -14.88 -0.97
C TRP A 462 -18.14 -13.70 -1.01
N CYS A 463 -19.41 -13.97 -1.30
CA CYS A 463 -20.48 -12.99 -1.28
C CYS A 463 -21.63 -13.57 -0.45
N TYR A 464 -21.98 -12.90 0.65
CA TYR A 464 -22.93 -13.45 1.62
C TYR A 464 -23.89 -12.38 2.14
N LYS A 465 -25.18 -12.56 1.83
CA LYS A 465 -26.23 -11.59 2.10
C LYS A 465 -26.29 -11.13 3.57
N PRO A 466 -26.24 -12.01 4.60
CA PRO A 466 -26.23 -11.55 6.00
C PRO A 466 -25.01 -10.71 6.38
N PHE A 467 -23.87 -10.83 5.67
CA PHE A 467 -22.72 -9.96 5.88
C PHE A 467 -22.92 -8.60 5.21
N GLU A 468 -23.38 -8.59 3.96
CA GLU A 468 -23.76 -7.35 3.24
C GLU A 468 -24.78 -6.51 4.02
N ASP A 469 -25.76 -7.18 4.63
CA ASP A 469 -26.82 -6.55 5.44
C ASP A 469 -26.28 -5.85 6.70
N LEU A 470 -25.02 -6.09 7.08
CA LEU A 470 -24.34 -5.42 8.19
C LEU A 470 -23.36 -4.36 7.68
N ILE A 471 -22.52 -4.69 6.70
CA ILE A 471 -21.46 -3.80 6.24
C ILE A 471 -22.02 -2.62 5.44
N GLN A 472 -23.07 -2.80 4.63
CA GLN A 472 -23.62 -1.72 3.81
C GLN A 472 -24.31 -0.63 4.67
N PRO A 473 -25.14 -0.96 5.68
CA PRO A 473 -25.66 0.05 6.59
C PRO A 473 -24.59 0.73 7.45
N ALA A 474 -23.50 0.01 7.77
CA ALA A 474 -22.39 0.56 8.56
C ALA A 474 -21.65 1.67 7.80
N ARG A 475 -21.64 1.62 6.47
CA ARG A 475 -21.06 2.65 5.60
C ARG A 475 -21.92 3.91 5.50
N ALA A 476 -23.24 3.78 5.58
CA ALA A 476 -24.16 4.89 5.35
C ALA A 476 -24.46 5.74 6.59
N THR A 477 -24.31 5.17 7.79
CA THR A 477 -24.65 5.87 9.05
C THR A 477 -23.46 6.69 9.57
N ASP A 478 -23.75 7.89 10.07
CA ASP A 478 -22.79 8.79 10.75
C ASP A 478 -22.69 8.52 12.26
N ASP A 479 -23.70 7.86 12.86
CA ASP A 479 -23.65 7.37 14.24
C ASP A 479 -22.55 6.30 14.44
N HIS A 480 -21.43 6.72 15.03
CA HIS A 480 -20.29 5.86 15.33
C HIS A 480 -20.65 4.61 16.16
N ASN A 481 -21.53 4.73 17.16
CA ASN A 481 -21.88 3.58 18.01
C ASN A 481 -22.64 2.52 17.21
N LYS A 482 -23.52 2.97 16.31
CA LYS A 482 -24.22 2.07 15.39
C LYS A 482 -23.25 1.38 14.43
N ARG A 483 -22.23 2.08 13.92
CA ARG A 483 -21.16 1.48 13.10
C ARG A 483 -20.42 0.40 13.90
N VAL A 484 -20.04 0.69 15.14
CA VAL A 484 -19.36 -0.27 16.04
C VAL A 484 -20.18 -1.56 16.19
N GLU A 485 -21.47 -1.47 16.50
CA GLU A 485 -22.32 -2.66 16.67
C GLU A 485 -22.46 -3.47 15.36
N LEU A 486 -22.63 -2.79 14.22
CA LEU A 486 -22.72 -3.46 12.92
C LEU A 486 -21.42 -4.20 12.57
N TYR A 487 -20.26 -3.58 12.76
CA TYR A 487 -18.98 -4.25 12.51
C TYR A 487 -18.68 -5.36 13.52
N LYS A 488 -19.12 -5.24 14.78
CA LYS A 488 -19.02 -6.34 15.76
C LYS A 488 -19.83 -7.57 15.32
N GLN A 489 -21.05 -7.37 14.82
CA GLN A 489 -21.86 -8.45 14.28
C GLN A 489 -21.27 -9.03 12.99
N ALA A 490 -20.68 -8.17 12.13
CA ALA A 490 -20.04 -8.62 10.89
C ALA A 490 -18.88 -9.60 11.18
N GLN A 491 -18.13 -9.39 12.26
CA GLN A 491 -17.07 -10.31 12.71
C GLN A 491 -17.62 -11.68 13.12
N VAL A 492 -18.77 -11.72 13.81
CA VAL A 492 -19.44 -12.99 14.17
C VAL A 492 -19.85 -13.75 12.90
N VAL A 493 -20.55 -13.07 11.97
CA VAL A 493 -21.00 -13.67 10.71
C VAL A 493 -19.81 -14.19 9.90
N MET A 494 -18.73 -13.42 9.80
CA MET A 494 -17.53 -13.82 9.08
C MET A 494 -16.83 -15.01 9.76
N HIS A 495 -16.74 -15.02 11.09
CA HIS A 495 -16.18 -16.13 11.85
C HIS A 495 -16.94 -17.45 11.58
N ASP A 496 -18.27 -17.42 11.65
CA ASP A 496 -19.11 -18.61 11.45
C ASP A 496 -19.00 -19.16 10.01
N GLN A 497 -18.88 -18.28 9.02
CA GLN A 497 -18.79 -18.66 7.61
C GLN A 497 -17.38 -19.06 7.16
N ALA A 498 -16.35 -18.74 7.96
CA ALA A 498 -14.94 -19.04 7.72
C ALA A 498 -14.50 -18.83 6.24
N PRO A 499 -14.73 -17.67 5.60
CA PRO A 499 -14.29 -17.44 4.22
C PRO A 499 -12.76 -17.37 4.09
N ALA A 500 -12.05 -17.15 5.19
CA ALA A 500 -10.60 -17.18 5.28
C ALA A 500 -10.17 -17.74 6.65
N LEU A 501 -8.99 -18.35 6.69
CA LEU A 501 -8.27 -18.65 7.93
C LEU A 501 -7.50 -17.39 8.34
N ILE A 502 -7.94 -16.74 9.42
CA ILE A 502 -7.28 -15.56 9.99
C ILE A 502 -6.10 -16.02 10.86
N ILE A 503 -4.89 -15.53 10.55
CA ILE A 503 -3.65 -16.08 11.10
C ILE A 503 -2.99 -15.15 12.11
N ALA A 504 -2.71 -13.90 11.75
CA ALA A 504 -1.96 -13.02 12.64
C ALA A 504 -2.22 -11.54 12.42
N HIS A 505 -2.00 -10.76 13.49
CA HIS A 505 -1.70 -9.34 13.40
C HIS A 505 -0.22 -9.15 13.74
N SER A 506 0.51 -8.46 12.89
CA SER A 506 1.96 -8.31 12.98
C SER A 506 2.34 -6.99 13.65
N THR A 507 3.40 -7.00 14.46
CA THR A 507 4.05 -5.77 14.92
C THR A 507 4.91 -5.22 13.79
N VAL A 508 4.77 -3.94 13.50
CA VAL A 508 5.59 -3.24 12.50
C VAL A 508 6.93 -2.89 13.11
N PHE A 509 8.01 -3.23 12.41
CA PHE A 509 9.38 -2.87 12.75
C PHE A 509 10.01 -2.16 11.56
N GLU A 510 10.54 -0.97 11.79
CA GLU A 510 11.21 -0.16 10.77
C GLU A 510 12.62 0.22 11.23
N PRO A 511 13.64 -0.55 10.80
CA PRO A 511 15.03 -0.21 11.03
C PRO A 511 15.44 1.04 10.24
N VAL A 512 15.77 2.11 10.96
CA VAL A 512 16.17 3.40 10.40
C VAL A 512 17.57 3.75 10.90
N ARG A 513 18.46 4.18 10.01
CA ARG A 513 19.79 4.69 10.39
C ARG A 513 19.68 5.92 11.28
N LYS A 514 20.55 6.03 12.29
CA LYS A 514 20.54 7.17 13.22
C LYS A 514 20.80 8.53 12.56
N GLU A 515 21.44 8.54 11.41
CA GLU A 515 21.68 9.72 10.58
C GLU A 515 20.40 10.27 9.96
N VAL A 516 19.33 9.47 9.86
CA VAL A 516 18.02 9.91 9.38
C VAL A 516 17.25 10.56 10.54
N LYS A 517 16.81 11.80 10.33
CA LYS A 517 15.98 12.57 11.24
C LYS A 517 14.60 12.80 10.65
N GLY A 518 13.60 12.93 11.51
CA GLY A 518 12.23 13.25 11.10
C GLY A 518 11.42 12.08 10.54
N TYR A 519 12.00 10.87 10.48
CA TYR A 519 11.25 9.68 10.05
C TYR A 519 10.14 9.34 11.05
N VAL A 520 8.95 9.02 10.53
CA VAL A 520 7.76 8.67 11.30
C VAL A 520 7.18 7.40 10.70
N VAL A 521 6.97 6.38 11.54
CA VAL A 521 6.29 5.14 11.15
C VAL A 521 4.83 5.46 10.86
N ASP A 522 4.36 5.07 9.68
CA ASP A 522 2.98 5.26 9.26
C ASP A 522 2.12 4.05 9.63
N PRO A 523 1.03 4.22 10.41
CA PRO A 523 0.11 3.11 10.68
C PRO A 523 -0.56 2.54 9.42
N LEU A 524 -0.63 3.32 8.33
CA LEU A 524 -1.17 2.89 7.03
C LEU A 524 -0.13 2.15 6.16
N GLY A 525 1.05 1.91 6.71
CA GLY A 525 2.09 1.03 6.14
C GLY A 525 2.88 1.62 4.97
N LYS A 526 2.84 2.94 4.76
CA LYS A 526 3.61 3.63 3.73
C LYS A 526 4.93 4.16 4.28
N HIS A 527 5.94 4.28 3.42
CA HIS A 527 7.26 4.80 3.79
C HIS A 527 7.44 6.22 3.24
N HIS A 528 7.22 7.21 4.11
CA HIS A 528 7.30 8.63 3.78
C HIS A 528 8.73 9.17 3.88
N PHE A 529 9.13 10.00 2.92
CA PHE A 529 10.49 10.55 2.82
C PHE A 529 10.52 12.07 2.58
N GLU A 530 9.36 12.73 2.53
CA GLU A 530 9.23 14.17 2.34
C GLU A 530 9.57 14.97 3.61
N ASN A 531 9.36 14.37 4.78
CA ASN A 531 9.60 14.96 6.10
C ASN A 531 10.99 14.63 6.68
N VAL A 532 11.81 13.86 5.96
CA VAL A 532 13.08 13.36 6.47
C VAL A 532 14.24 14.26 6.08
N SER A 533 15.26 14.29 6.94
CA SER A 533 16.57 14.83 6.63
C SER A 533 17.66 13.82 6.97
N ILE A 534 18.81 13.94 6.30
CA ILE A 534 20.01 13.17 6.61
C ILE A 534 21.11 14.12 7.12
N GLU A 535 21.77 13.71 8.21
CA GLU A 535 22.88 14.43 8.86
C GLU A 535 24.24 13.76 8.63
#